data_AF-A0A368FTT8-F1
#
_entry.id   AF-A0A368FTT8-F1
#
_cell.length_a   1.000
_cell.length_b   1.000
_cell.length_c   1.000
_cell.angle_alpha   90.00
_cell.angle_beta   90.00
_cell.angle_gamma   90.00
#
_symmetry.space_group_name_H-M   'P 1'
#
loop_
_entity.id
_entity.type
_entity.pdbx_description
1 polymer ?
#
loop_
_entity_poly.entity_id
_entity_poly.type
_entity_poly.pdbx_seq_one_letter_code
_entity_poly.pdbx_strand_id
1 'polypeptide(L)'
;LNLSPNLSLNPSPEPQPEPHPEPKPESRPEPHQPGDDETPQNLKKSSLTMRITSIEYMEEFADKMSGKYRKLCDQVIPQISTILKTVMNDNFVKFEVESLAKGSVIVNGVIYTHEDITDAEELATKIETLVSSNGSRLGQNEVDSRSITVNGIPSRAYVEHVHSSYPQSSSPSPLLIGSVIAVGVLVILIVAFIVIAESLQELMLNTCIRPTLKVHLHHLF
;
A
#
# COMPACT_ATOMS: atom_id res chain seq x y z
N LEU A 1 -27.49 18.48 112.72
CA LEU A 1 -27.43 19.40 111.57
C LEU A 1 -26.27 18.96 110.69
N ASN A 2 -26.60 18.37 109.53
CA ASN A 2 -25.89 18.39 108.23
C ASN A 2 -24.51 19.09 108.20
N LEU A 3 -23.43 18.59 107.58
CA LEU A 3 -23.22 17.55 106.57
C LEU A 3 -21.78 17.00 106.70
N SER A 4 -21.59 15.70 106.49
CA SER A 4 -20.32 15.04 106.12
C SER A 4 -20.00 15.30 104.61
N PRO A 5 -18.93 14.77 103.95
CA PRO A 5 -17.96 13.77 104.41
C PRO A 5 -16.48 13.87 103.93
N ASN A 6 -15.60 13.25 104.73
CA ASN A 6 -14.58 12.24 104.39
C ASN A 6 -13.82 12.30 103.04
N LEU A 7 -12.48 12.44 103.07
CA LEU A 7 -11.59 12.05 101.96
C LEU A 7 -10.31 11.38 102.48
N SER A 8 -10.23 10.09 102.21
CA SER A 8 -9.08 9.19 102.38
C SER A 8 -8.00 9.51 101.35
N LEU A 9 -6.75 9.65 101.79
CA LEU A 9 -5.57 9.69 100.93
C LEU A 9 -5.29 8.27 100.43
N ASN A 10 -5.37 8.05 99.12
CA ASN A 10 -4.65 6.96 98.47
C ASN A 10 -4.01 7.47 97.16
N PRO A 11 -2.77 7.07 96.84
CA PRO A 11 -1.94 7.74 95.85
C PRO A 11 -2.16 7.21 94.42
N SER A 12 -2.17 8.17 93.49
CA SER A 12 -1.96 8.15 92.03
C SER A 12 -2.13 6.82 91.25
N PRO A 13 -3.12 6.74 90.35
CA PRO A 13 -3.00 5.99 89.10
C PRO A 13 -2.15 6.77 88.08
N GLU A 14 -1.30 6.07 87.33
CA GLU A 14 -0.65 6.58 86.11
C GLU A 14 -1.67 7.23 85.15
N PRO A 15 -1.29 8.28 84.39
CA PRO A 15 -2.14 8.76 83.30
C PRO A 15 -2.34 7.63 82.29
N GLN A 16 -3.60 7.27 82.04
CA GLN A 16 -3.97 6.50 80.87
C GLN A 16 -3.36 7.17 79.62
N PRO A 17 -2.76 6.40 78.68
CA PRO A 17 -2.45 6.95 77.36
C PRO A 17 -3.74 7.51 76.77
N GLU A 18 -3.68 8.76 76.29
CA GLU A 18 -4.79 9.41 75.61
C GLU A 18 -5.40 8.47 74.53
N PRO A 19 -6.72 8.50 74.34
CA PRO A 19 -7.34 7.76 73.25
C PRO A 19 -6.64 8.16 71.95
N HIS A 20 -6.07 7.17 71.27
CA HIS A 20 -5.55 7.37 69.92
C HIS A 20 -6.67 8.04 69.11
N PRO A 21 -6.41 9.17 68.42
CA PRO A 21 -7.42 9.75 67.55
C PRO A 21 -7.90 8.67 66.59
N GLU A 22 -9.22 8.46 66.51
CA GLU A 22 -9.80 7.73 65.40
C GLU A 22 -9.13 8.24 64.12
N PRO A 23 -8.63 7.35 63.24
CA PRO A 23 -8.13 7.80 61.96
C PRO A 23 -9.25 8.61 61.33
N LYS A 24 -8.97 9.90 61.07
CA LYS A 24 -9.76 10.66 60.10
C LYS A 24 -9.94 9.74 58.89
N PRO A 25 -11.13 9.70 58.26
CA PRO A 25 -11.30 8.94 57.04
C PRO A 25 -10.20 9.39 56.09
N GLU A 26 -9.19 8.53 55.92
CA GLU A 26 -8.17 8.71 54.91
C GLU A 26 -8.98 8.82 53.64
N SER A 27 -8.89 9.97 53.01
CA SER A 27 -9.62 10.32 51.82
C SER A 27 -9.50 9.12 50.89
N ARG A 28 -10.63 8.40 50.74
CA ARG A 28 -10.84 7.36 49.74
C ARG A 28 -10.04 7.79 48.52
N PRO A 29 -9.10 6.97 48.00
CA PRO A 29 -8.45 7.29 46.73
C PRO A 29 -9.58 7.68 45.79
N GLU A 30 -9.55 8.92 45.29
CA GLU A 30 -10.42 9.29 44.19
C GLU A 30 -10.35 8.12 43.20
N PRO A 31 -11.49 7.64 42.68
CA PRO A 31 -11.44 6.63 41.65
C PRO A 31 -10.46 7.18 40.63
N HIS A 32 -9.31 6.51 40.46
CA HIS A 32 -8.40 6.83 39.39
C HIS A 32 -9.28 6.88 38.16
N GLN A 33 -9.49 8.09 37.64
CA GLN A 33 -10.03 8.24 36.31
C GLN A 33 -9.15 7.31 35.48
N PRO A 34 -9.71 6.35 34.73
CA PRO A 34 -9.01 5.77 33.59
C PRO A 34 -8.90 6.91 32.57
N GLY A 35 -8.02 7.85 32.87
CA GLY A 35 -7.65 8.99 32.07
C GLY A 35 -6.21 8.77 31.63
N ASP A 36 -6.02 7.66 30.94
CA ASP A 36 -5.06 7.48 29.85
C ASP A 36 -5.67 6.44 28.88
N ASP A 37 -6.98 6.57 28.61
CA ASP A 37 -7.41 6.36 27.23
C ASP A 37 -6.79 7.53 26.45
N GLU A 38 -5.53 7.37 26.03
CA GLU A 38 -5.03 8.04 24.83
C GLU A 38 -6.01 7.67 23.73
N THR A 39 -7.05 8.48 23.60
CA THR A 39 -7.99 8.41 22.50
C THR A 39 -7.09 8.60 21.27
N PRO A 40 -6.97 7.63 20.36
CA PRO A 40 -6.14 7.77 19.16
C PRO A 40 -6.88 8.67 18.15
N GLN A 41 -7.32 9.85 18.59
CA GLN A 41 -8.19 10.74 17.82
C GLN A 41 -7.41 11.59 16.80
N ASN A 42 -6.09 11.47 16.72
CA ASN A 42 -5.34 12.09 15.62
C ASN A 42 -4.17 11.25 15.08
N LEU A 43 -4.19 9.93 15.28
CA LEU A 43 -3.23 9.08 14.58
C LEU A 43 -3.66 8.95 13.12
N LYS A 44 -2.74 9.25 12.22
CA LYS A 44 -2.92 9.03 10.79
C LYS A 44 -2.74 7.54 10.51
N LYS A 45 -3.54 7.05 9.56
CA LYS A 45 -3.55 5.64 9.19
C LYS A 45 -3.11 5.54 7.74
N SER A 46 -2.21 4.62 7.47
CA SER A 46 -1.85 4.22 6.12
C SER A 46 -1.89 2.70 6.02
N SER A 47 -2.36 2.17 4.90
CA SER A 47 -2.36 0.73 4.68
C SER A 47 -0.98 0.27 4.19
N LEU A 48 -0.60 -0.94 4.60
CA LEU A 48 0.57 -1.66 4.14
C LEU A 48 0.12 -3.06 3.74
N THR A 49 0.41 -3.44 2.50
CA THR A 49 0.13 -4.79 2.00
C THR A 49 1.43 -5.46 1.61
N MET A 50 1.59 -6.74 1.94
CA MET A 50 2.72 -7.57 1.52
C MET A 50 2.31 -9.04 1.40
N ARG A 51 3.03 -9.82 0.60
CA ARG A 51 2.79 -11.25 0.39
C ARG A 51 3.92 -12.09 0.98
N ILE A 52 3.55 -13.03 1.82
CA ILE A 52 4.45 -14.07 2.34
C ILE A 52 4.39 -15.27 1.40
N THR A 53 5.51 -15.61 0.78
CA THR A 53 5.62 -16.69 -0.22
C THR A 53 5.94 -18.04 0.40
N SER A 54 6.50 -18.07 1.61
CA SER A 54 6.85 -19.31 2.31
C SER A 54 5.67 -20.02 2.97
N ILE A 55 4.47 -19.43 2.94
CA ILE A 55 3.27 -19.98 3.62
C ILE A 55 2.11 -20.05 2.63
N GLU A 56 1.51 -21.23 2.53
CA GLU A 56 0.25 -21.42 1.84
C GLU A 56 -0.93 -20.96 2.71
N TYR A 57 -1.92 -20.30 2.09
CA TYR A 57 -3.09 -19.83 2.81
C TYR A 57 -3.96 -21.02 3.28
N MET A 58 -4.28 -21.05 4.57
CA MET A 58 -5.25 -21.94 5.19
C MET A 58 -6.47 -21.15 5.70
N GLU A 59 -7.63 -21.79 5.80
CA GLU A 59 -8.87 -21.15 6.28
C GLU A 59 -8.75 -20.58 7.71
N GLU A 60 -7.88 -21.16 8.53
CA GLU A 60 -7.56 -20.66 9.87
C GLU A 60 -7.02 -19.22 9.86
N PHE A 61 -6.42 -18.75 8.76
CA PHE A 61 -5.98 -17.35 8.63
C PHE A 61 -7.14 -16.37 8.42
N ALA A 62 -8.34 -16.84 8.09
CA ALA A 62 -9.54 -15.99 8.07
C ALA A 62 -10.03 -15.66 9.49
N ASP A 63 -9.71 -16.52 10.46
CA ASP A 63 -10.12 -16.35 11.85
C ASP A 63 -8.99 -15.71 12.68
N LYS A 64 -9.22 -14.48 13.14
CA LYS A 64 -8.28 -13.73 13.99
C LYS A 64 -8.01 -14.41 15.34
N MET A 65 -8.94 -15.23 15.81
CA MET A 65 -8.81 -15.97 17.07
C MET A 65 -8.01 -17.26 16.90
N SER A 66 -7.71 -17.67 15.67
CA SER A 66 -6.95 -18.89 15.42
C SER A 66 -5.51 -18.76 15.90
N GLY A 67 -4.95 -19.89 16.37
CA GLY A 67 -3.55 -19.95 16.77
C GLY A 67 -2.60 -19.65 15.61
N LYS A 68 -2.95 -20.02 14.37
CA LYS A 68 -2.14 -19.77 13.17
C LYS A 68 -2.09 -18.29 12.82
N TYR A 69 -3.24 -17.61 12.84
CA TYR A 69 -3.32 -16.16 12.61
C TYR A 69 -2.45 -15.41 13.63
N ARG A 70 -2.67 -15.68 14.92
CA ARG A 70 -1.94 -15.01 16.00
C ARG A 70 -0.44 -15.27 15.91
N LYS A 71 -0.03 -16.52 15.71
CA LYS A 71 1.38 -16.88 15.58
C LYS A 71 2.07 -16.16 14.41
N LEU A 72 1.38 -16.02 13.28
CA LEU A 72 1.94 -15.29 12.14
C LEU A 72 2.06 -13.80 12.44
N CYS A 73 1.01 -13.20 13.02
CA CYS A 73 1.05 -11.81 13.47
C CYS A 73 2.19 -11.56 14.46
N ASP A 74 2.38 -12.44 15.45
CA ASP A 74 3.46 -12.35 16.45
C ASP A 74 4.85 -12.41 15.82
N GLN A 75 5.00 -13.04 14.65
CA GLN A 75 6.26 -13.07 13.91
C GLN A 75 6.45 -11.84 13.00
N VAL A 76 5.39 -11.40 12.33
CA VAL A 76 5.45 -10.33 11.32
C VAL A 76 5.49 -8.95 11.97
N ILE A 77 4.64 -8.71 12.97
CA ILE A 77 4.48 -7.38 13.60
C ILE A 77 5.82 -6.84 14.13
N PRO A 78 6.63 -7.61 14.90
CA PRO A 78 7.87 -7.07 15.45
C PRO A 78 8.90 -6.72 14.36
N GLN A 79 8.98 -7.55 13.33
CA GLN A 79 9.94 -7.37 12.22
C GLN A 79 9.58 -6.12 11.41
N ILE A 80 8.30 -5.98 11.04
CA ILE A 80 7.82 -4.81 10.30
C ILE A 80 7.87 -3.54 11.15
N SER A 81 7.53 -3.62 12.43
CA SER A 81 7.64 -2.46 13.34
C SER A 81 9.07 -1.96 13.43
N THR A 82 10.05 -2.86 13.42
CA THR A 82 11.48 -2.49 13.40
C THR A 82 11.83 -1.75 12.11
N ILE A 83 11.43 -2.29 10.95
CA ILE A 83 11.67 -1.67 9.65
C ILE A 83 11.01 -0.28 9.58
N LEU A 84 9.73 -0.18 9.96
CA LEU A 84 8.99 1.09 9.95
C LEU A 84 9.60 2.11 10.90
N LYS A 85 10.03 1.70 12.09
CA LYS A 85 10.76 2.56 13.03
C LYS A 85 12.10 3.05 12.46
N THR A 86 12.81 2.22 11.69
CA THR A 86 14.04 2.65 11.01
C THR A 86 13.77 3.65 9.89
N VAL A 87 12.66 3.51 9.15
CA VAL A 87 12.35 4.36 8.01
C VAL A 87 11.69 5.68 8.39
N MET A 88 10.80 5.63 9.40
CA MET A 88 9.94 6.74 9.79
C MET A 88 10.31 7.36 11.14
N ASN A 89 11.29 6.77 11.84
CA ASN A 89 11.79 7.25 13.13
C ASN A 89 10.64 7.50 14.13
N ASP A 90 10.52 8.73 14.61
CA ASP A 90 9.58 9.13 15.65
C ASP A 90 8.16 9.33 15.10
N ASN A 91 7.97 9.36 13.78
CA ASN A 91 6.63 9.46 13.19
C ASN A 91 5.85 8.13 13.32
N PHE A 92 6.54 6.99 13.47
CA PHE A 92 5.89 5.69 13.59
C PHE A 92 5.42 5.40 15.02
N VAL A 93 4.13 5.06 15.15
CA VAL A 93 3.52 4.71 16.44
C VAL A 93 3.43 3.20 16.60
N LYS A 94 2.71 2.54 15.69
CA LYS A 94 2.51 1.09 15.72
C LYS A 94 2.09 0.54 14.36
N PHE A 95 2.24 -0.77 14.22
CA PHE A 95 1.74 -1.53 13.09
C PHE A 95 0.79 -2.61 13.58
N GLU A 96 -0.37 -2.73 12.93
CA GLU A 96 -1.36 -3.76 13.24
C GLU A 96 -1.72 -4.53 11.97
N VAL A 97 -1.88 -5.85 12.10
CA VAL A 97 -2.39 -6.68 10.99
C VAL A 97 -3.91 -6.63 11.02
N GLU A 98 -4.50 -6.10 9.96
CA GLU A 98 -5.94 -5.98 9.78
C GLU A 98 -6.55 -7.30 9.30
N SER A 99 -5.93 -7.96 8.32
CA SER A 99 -6.40 -9.23 7.77
C SER A 99 -5.31 -10.01 7.05
N LEU A 100 -5.56 -11.31 6.86
CA LEU A 100 -4.77 -12.18 6.00
C LEU A 100 -5.65 -12.66 4.85
N ALA A 101 -5.18 -12.51 3.61
CA ALA A 101 -5.95 -12.84 2.40
C ALA A 101 -5.28 -13.95 1.57
N LYS A 102 -6.09 -14.54 0.67
CA LYS A 102 -5.71 -15.64 -0.24
C LYS A 102 -4.80 -15.13 -1.38
N GLY A 103 -3.89 -15.99 -1.85
CA GLY A 103 -2.94 -15.68 -2.93
C GLY A 103 -1.47 -15.80 -2.49
N SER A 104 -1.11 -16.95 -1.88
CA SER A 104 -0.17 -17.01 -0.74
C SER A 104 -0.70 -16.18 0.44
N VAL A 105 -0.06 -16.19 1.61
CA VAL A 105 -0.57 -15.38 2.74
C VAL A 105 -0.28 -13.90 2.49
N ILE A 106 -1.31 -13.15 2.07
CA ILE A 106 -1.23 -11.70 1.89
C ILE A 106 -1.58 -11.03 3.22
N VAL A 107 -0.62 -10.31 3.80
CA VAL A 107 -0.79 -9.54 5.03
C VAL A 107 -1.28 -8.15 4.65
N ASN A 108 -2.49 -7.80 5.09
CA ASN A 108 -2.98 -6.43 5.06
C ASN A 108 -2.85 -5.85 6.47
N GLY A 109 -2.11 -4.77 6.60
CA GLY A 109 -1.89 -4.10 7.87
C GLY A 109 -2.11 -2.60 7.79
N VAL A 110 -2.22 -1.99 8.96
CA VAL A 110 -2.38 -0.56 9.16
C VAL A 110 -1.18 -0.03 9.93
N ILE A 111 -0.52 0.95 9.33
CA ILE A 111 0.53 1.75 9.96
C ILE A 111 -0.15 2.94 10.62
N TYR A 112 0.12 3.15 11.91
CA TYR A 112 -0.32 4.31 12.66
C TYR A 112 0.85 5.27 12.83
N THR A 113 0.62 6.54 12.50
CA THR A 113 1.63 7.59 12.52
C THR A 113 1.12 8.86 13.18
N HIS A 114 2.03 9.70 13.67
CA HIS A 114 1.69 11.01 14.23
C HIS A 114 1.31 12.02 13.12
N GLU A 115 2.02 11.97 12.01
CA GLU A 115 1.85 12.82 10.83
C GLU A 115 1.48 11.99 9.59
N ASP A 116 0.86 12.64 8.62
CA ASP A 116 0.46 12.00 7.36
C ASP A 116 1.68 11.59 6.54
N ILE A 117 1.58 10.44 5.87
CA ILE A 117 2.61 9.96 4.95
C ILE A 117 2.48 10.75 3.64
N THR A 118 3.39 11.71 3.44
CA THR A 118 3.40 12.59 2.27
C THR A 118 3.85 11.87 1.00
N ASP A 119 4.82 10.96 1.13
CA ASP A 119 5.37 10.18 0.02
C ASP A 119 5.29 8.67 0.31
N ALA A 120 4.16 8.08 -0.10
CA ALA A 120 3.92 6.65 0.04
C ALA A 120 4.81 5.81 -0.90
N GLU A 121 5.22 6.35 -2.05
CA GLU A 121 6.10 5.66 -3.00
C GLU A 121 7.52 5.54 -2.43
N GLU A 122 8.06 6.63 -1.88
CA GLU A 122 9.37 6.64 -1.22
C GLU A 122 9.36 5.70 -0.01
N LEU A 123 8.29 5.75 0.80
CA LEU A 123 8.14 4.85 1.95
C LEU A 123 8.11 3.37 1.52
N ALA A 124 7.29 3.02 0.52
CA ALA A 124 7.25 1.66 -0.03
C ALA A 124 8.62 1.21 -0.54
N THR A 125 9.35 2.10 -1.22
CA THR A 125 10.70 1.83 -1.73
C THR A 125 11.71 1.59 -0.62
N LYS A 126 11.68 2.38 0.46
CA LYS A 126 12.56 2.19 1.63
C LYS A 126 12.26 0.89 2.37
N ILE A 127 10.98 0.56 2.55
CA ILE A 127 10.56 -0.72 3.15
C ILE A 127 11.03 -1.89 2.28
N GLU A 128 10.78 -1.86 0.97
CA GLU A 128 11.24 -2.89 0.04
C GLU A 128 12.76 -3.06 0.10
N THR A 129 13.51 -1.95 0.12
CA THR A 129 14.98 -2.00 0.17
C THR A 129 15.47 -2.66 1.45
N LEU A 130 14.88 -2.34 2.60
CA LEU A 130 15.23 -2.97 3.88
C LEU A 130 14.83 -4.44 3.93
N VAL A 131 13.65 -4.80 3.42
CA VAL A 131 13.22 -6.21 3.35
C VAL A 131 14.14 -7.00 2.41
N SER A 132 14.47 -6.45 1.24
CA SER A 132 15.35 -7.10 0.25
C SER A 132 16.79 -7.25 0.76
N SER A 133 17.33 -6.22 1.43
CA SER A 133 18.67 -6.28 2.02
C SER A 133 18.77 -7.29 3.17
N ASN A 134 17.65 -7.57 3.86
CA ASN A 134 17.54 -8.67 4.82
C ASN A 134 17.22 -10.04 4.17
N GLY A 135 17.52 -10.18 2.88
CA GLY A 135 17.31 -11.43 2.12
C GLY A 135 15.86 -11.73 1.79
N SER A 136 14.98 -10.72 1.78
CA SER A 136 13.54 -10.87 1.53
C SER A 136 12.83 -11.72 2.58
N ARG A 137 13.22 -11.56 3.87
CA ARG A 137 12.68 -12.33 4.99
C ARG A 137 12.22 -11.44 6.13
N LEU A 138 11.10 -11.82 6.76
CA LEU A 138 10.61 -11.27 8.01
C LEU A 138 10.63 -12.38 9.07
N GLY A 139 11.72 -12.41 9.85
CA GLY A 139 12.01 -13.50 10.76
C GLY A 139 12.28 -14.80 10.00
N GLN A 140 11.38 -15.78 10.12
CA GLN A 140 11.49 -17.07 9.42
C GLN A 140 10.71 -17.11 8.11
N ASN A 141 9.90 -16.10 7.83
CA ASN A 141 8.99 -16.07 6.69
C ASN A 141 9.62 -15.37 5.49
N GLU A 142 9.55 -15.98 4.31
CA GLU A 142 9.97 -15.34 3.07
C GLU A 142 8.86 -14.44 2.55
N VAL A 143 9.22 -13.23 2.16
CA VAL A 143 8.30 -12.18 1.74
C VAL A 143 8.68 -11.74 0.34
N ASP A 144 7.71 -11.67 -0.54
CA ASP A 144 7.91 -11.08 -1.86
C ASP A 144 8.06 -9.57 -1.71
N SER A 145 9.29 -9.08 -1.78
CA SER A 145 9.60 -7.66 -1.60
C SER A 145 8.88 -6.76 -2.61
N ARG A 146 8.57 -7.30 -3.81
CA ARG A 146 7.85 -6.58 -4.87
C ARG A 146 6.35 -6.45 -4.64
N SER A 147 5.80 -7.25 -3.73
CA SER A 147 4.39 -7.19 -3.36
C SER A 147 4.09 -6.11 -2.33
N ILE A 148 5.12 -5.42 -1.83
CA ILE A 148 5.00 -4.41 -0.80
C ILE A 148 4.39 -3.15 -1.41
N THR A 149 3.23 -2.74 -0.89
CA THR A 149 2.58 -1.49 -1.28
C THR A 149 2.14 -0.71 -0.04
N VAL A 150 2.21 0.62 -0.12
CA VAL A 150 1.73 1.53 0.92
C VAL A 150 0.59 2.35 0.35
N ASN A 151 -0.58 2.33 0.98
CA ASN A 151 -1.80 2.95 0.44
C ASN A 151 -2.14 2.47 -0.99
N GLY A 152 -1.76 1.22 -1.32
CA GLY A 152 -1.90 0.63 -2.66
C GLY A 152 -0.87 1.13 -3.69
N ILE A 153 0.04 2.02 -3.30
CA ILE A 153 1.12 2.52 -4.15
C ILE A 153 2.32 1.56 -4.02
N PRO A 154 2.78 0.95 -5.13
CA PRO A 154 3.96 0.10 -5.13
C PRO A 154 5.24 0.92 -5.02
N SER A 155 6.33 0.25 -4.70
CA SER A 155 7.65 0.87 -4.71
C SER A 155 8.09 1.29 -6.11
N ARG A 156 8.95 2.31 -6.15
CA ARG A 156 9.56 2.79 -7.38
C ARG A 156 10.42 1.73 -8.05
N ALA A 157 11.17 0.95 -7.27
CA ALA A 157 12.02 -0.12 -7.80
C ALA A 157 11.19 -1.19 -8.52
N TYR A 158 10.00 -1.53 -8.00
CA TYR A 158 9.07 -2.42 -8.70
C TYR A 158 8.60 -1.82 -10.04
N VAL A 159 8.18 -0.55 -10.05
CA VAL A 159 7.71 0.13 -11.28
C VAL A 159 8.82 0.21 -12.33
N GLU A 160 10.05 0.54 -11.94
CA GLU A 160 11.21 0.56 -12.84
C GLU A 160 11.57 -0.85 -13.34
N HIS A 161 11.43 -1.87 -12.48
CA HIS A 161 11.62 -3.27 -12.88
C HIS A 161 10.53 -3.77 -13.83
N VAL A 162 9.26 -3.40 -13.66
CA VAL A 162 8.18 -3.77 -14.60
C VAL A 162 8.35 -3.03 -15.93
N HIS A 163 8.76 -1.76 -15.91
CA HIS A 163 9.07 -1.01 -17.14
C HIS A 163 10.32 -1.52 -17.86
N SER A 164 11.30 -2.10 -17.14
CA SER A 164 12.47 -2.75 -17.76
C SER A 164 12.25 -4.24 -18.08
N SER A 165 11.25 -4.89 -17.47
CA SER A 165 10.82 -6.26 -17.77
C SER A 165 9.77 -6.33 -18.87
N TYR A 166 9.15 -5.20 -19.23
CA TYR A 166 8.86 -4.98 -20.63
C TYR A 166 10.21 -4.88 -21.29
N PRO A 167 10.62 -5.85 -22.12
CA PRO A 167 11.74 -5.55 -22.95
C PRO A 167 11.32 -4.28 -23.72
N GLN A 168 12.14 -3.23 -23.64
CA GLN A 168 12.39 -2.45 -24.85
C GLN A 168 13.08 -3.37 -25.85
N SER A 169 12.42 -4.48 -26.17
CA SER A 169 12.57 -5.13 -27.41
C SER A 169 11.91 -4.17 -28.38
N SER A 170 12.75 -3.30 -28.90
CA SER A 170 12.91 -3.17 -30.35
C SER A 170 13.16 -4.52 -31.04
N SER A 171 12.50 -5.61 -30.63
CA SER A 171 12.18 -6.71 -31.52
C SER A 171 10.84 -6.30 -32.13
N PRO A 172 10.82 -5.93 -33.41
CA PRO A 172 9.59 -5.52 -34.05
C PRO A 172 8.59 -6.66 -33.94
N SER A 173 7.49 -6.40 -33.23
CA SER A 173 6.34 -7.30 -33.20
C SER A 173 6.01 -7.69 -34.65
N PRO A 174 5.69 -8.95 -34.98
CA PRO A 174 5.28 -9.34 -36.33
C PRO A 174 4.06 -8.54 -36.84
N LEU A 175 3.31 -7.92 -35.93
CA LEU A 175 2.26 -6.94 -36.21
C LEU A 175 2.78 -5.57 -36.70
N LEU A 176 3.92 -5.09 -36.19
CA LEU A 176 4.60 -3.87 -36.65
C LEU A 176 5.36 -4.11 -37.96
N ILE A 177 6.03 -5.26 -38.10
CA ILE A 177 6.61 -5.69 -39.40
C ILE A 177 5.51 -5.86 -40.46
N GLY A 178 4.39 -6.49 -40.10
CA GLY A 178 3.23 -6.61 -40.98
C GLY A 178 2.61 -5.26 -41.33
N SER A 179 2.58 -4.31 -40.39
CA SER A 179 2.06 -2.96 -40.62
C SER A 179 2.92 -2.16 -41.59
N VAL A 180 4.26 -2.20 -41.46
CA VAL A 180 5.16 -1.50 -42.38
C VAL A 180 5.09 -2.08 -43.79
N ILE A 181 5.02 -3.42 -43.92
CA ILE A 181 4.84 -4.07 -45.23
C ILE A 181 3.47 -3.73 -45.82
N ALA A 182 2.39 -3.77 -45.02
CA ALA A 182 1.05 -3.44 -45.48
C ALA A 182 0.93 -1.99 -45.96
N VAL A 183 1.53 -1.03 -45.25
CA VAL A 183 1.56 0.38 -45.66
C VAL A 183 2.40 0.54 -46.93
N GLY A 184 3.56 -0.12 -47.04
CA GLY A 184 4.38 -0.09 -48.25
C GLY A 184 3.65 -0.64 -49.48
N VAL A 185 2.99 -1.79 -49.35
CA VAL A 185 2.18 -2.38 -50.43
C VAL A 185 1.00 -1.49 -50.78
N LEU A 186 0.31 -0.90 -49.79
CA LEU A 186 -0.82 -0.01 -50.02
C LEU A 186 -0.41 1.24 -50.82
N VAL A 187 0.73 1.85 -50.50
CA VAL A 187 1.25 3.01 -51.25
C VAL A 187 1.60 2.62 -52.69
N ILE A 188 2.25 1.47 -52.90
CA ILE A 188 2.58 0.98 -54.25
C ILE A 188 1.31 0.74 -55.08
N LEU A 189 0.26 0.14 -54.47
CA LEU A 189 -1.02 -0.07 -55.14
C LEU A 189 -1.72 1.24 -55.50
N ILE A 190 -1.66 2.26 -54.64
CA ILE A 190 -2.23 3.58 -54.94
C ILE A 190 -1.50 4.23 -56.12
N VAL A 191 -0.17 4.22 -56.13
CA VAL A 191 0.62 4.79 -57.23
C VAL A 191 0.34 4.05 -58.54
N ALA A 192 0.31 2.71 -58.52
CA ALA A 192 -0.04 1.92 -59.69
C ALA A 192 -1.44 2.23 -60.21
N PHE A 193 -2.42 2.40 -59.31
CA PHE A 193 -3.79 2.75 -59.69
C PHE A 193 -3.86 4.14 -60.34
N ILE A 194 -3.12 5.13 -59.82
CA ILE A 194 -3.06 6.48 -60.42
C ILE A 194 -2.46 6.41 -61.82
N VAL A 195 -1.33 5.72 -62.00
CA VAL A 195 -0.69 5.57 -63.33
C VAL A 195 -1.60 4.86 -64.32
N ILE A 196 -2.30 3.80 -63.88
CA ILE A 196 -3.28 3.10 -64.73
C ILE A 196 -4.44 4.02 -65.06
N ALA A 197 -4.96 4.80 -64.11
CA ALA A 197 -6.05 5.73 -64.32
C ALA A 197 -5.67 6.85 -65.31
N GLU A 198 -4.47 7.44 -65.17
CA GLU A 198 -3.94 8.43 -66.11
C GLU A 198 -3.72 7.82 -67.50
N SER A 199 -3.18 6.60 -67.56
CA SER A 199 -3.00 5.87 -68.82
C SER A 199 -4.34 5.53 -69.48
N LEU A 200 -5.38 5.18 -68.69
CA LEU A 200 -6.73 4.96 -69.20
C LEU A 200 -7.37 6.28 -69.66
N GLN A 201 -7.11 7.39 -68.97
CA GLN A 201 -7.63 8.69 -69.35
C GLN A 201 -6.97 9.18 -70.65
N GLU A 202 -5.66 9.02 -70.81
CA GLU A 202 -4.93 9.28 -72.06
C GLU A 202 -5.38 8.34 -73.20
N LEU A 203 -5.65 7.07 -72.89
CA LEU A 203 -6.17 6.11 -73.87
C LEU A 203 -7.62 6.46 -74.27
N MET A 204 -8.49 6.86 -73.34
CA MET A 204 -9.84 7.35 -73.64
C MET A 204 -9.80 8.67 -74.41
N LEU A 205 -8.88 9.58 -74.10
CA LEU A 205 -8.70 10.84 -74.81
C LEU A 205 -8.19 10.63 -76.24
N ASN A 206 -7.22 9.73 -76.43
CA ASN A 206 -6.63 9.44 -77.74
C ASN A 206 -7.49 8.50 -78.61
N THR A 207 -8.29 7.61 -78.01
CA THR A 207 -9.11 6.64 -78.76
C THR A 207 -10.53 7.14 -79.00
N CYS A 208 -11.09 7.99 -78.12
CA CYS A 208 -12.49 8.43 -78.23
C CYS A 208 -12.64 9.89 -78.71
N ILE A 209 -11.72 10.81 -78.32
CA ILE A 209 -11.87 12.25 -78.64
C ILE A 209 -11.05 12.67 -79.88
N ARG A 210 -9.80 12.22 -80.02
CA ARG A 210 -8.96 12.60 -81.18
C ARG A 210 -9.47 12.17 -82.56
N PRO A 211 -9.99 10.95 -82.79
CA PRO A 211 -10.45 10.57 -84.13
C PRO A 211 -11.71 11.34 -84.53
N THR A 212 -12.59 11.66 -83.59
CA THR A 212 -13.86 12.38 -83.84
C THR A 212 -13.61 13.83 -84.24
N LEU A 213 -12.62 14.50 -83.63
CA LEU A 213 -12.24 15.87 -84.01
C LEU A 213 -11.55 15.92 -85.39
N LYS A 214 -10.77 14.87 -85.75
CA LYS A 214 -10.06 14.80 -87.03
C LYS A 214 -11.00 14.54 -88.21
N VAL A 215 -12.06 13.76 -88.01
CA VAL A 215 -13.09 13.53 -89.04
C VAL A 215 -13.93 14.79 -89.28
N HIS A 216 -14.25 15.57 -88.25
CA HIS A 216 -15.05 16.77 -88.44
C HIS A 216 -14.29 17.93 -89.10
N LEU A 217 -12.97 18.04 -88.87
CA LEU A 217 -12.14 19.08 -89.48
C LEU A 217 -11.84 18.83 -90.97
N HIS A 218 -11.80 17.56 -91.40
CA HIS A 218 -11.62 17.19 -92.82
C HIS A 218 -12.88 17.38 -93.67
N HIS A 219 -14.01 17.73 -93.05
CA HIS A 219 -15.26 18.04 -93.75
C HIS A 219 -15.55 19.54 -93.83
N LEU A 220 -14.66 20.37 -93.28
CA LEU A 220 -14.76 21.84 -93.23
C LEU A 220 -13.68 22.56 -94.06
N PHE A 221 -12.81 21.82 -94.75
CA PHE A 221 -11.87 22.27 -95.78
C PHE A 221 -12.08 21.41 -97.04
#